data_AF-A0A7J3QFK8-F1
#
_entry.id   AF-A0A7J3QFK8-F1
#
_cell.length_a   1.000
_cell.length_b   1.000
_cell.length_c   1.000
_cell.angle_alpha   90.00
_cell.angle_beta   90.00
_cell.angle_gamma   90.00
#
_symmetry.space_group_name_H-M   'P 1'
#
loop_
_entity.id
_entity.type
_entity.pdbx_description
1 polymer ?
#
loop_
_entity_poly.entity_id
_entity_poly.type
_entity_poly.pdbx_seq_one_letter_code
_entity_poly.pdbx_strand_id
1 'polypeptide(L)'
;MPRTRKNKNDKKMNITTEKLKEAKPQEEINIKDKKTTTKRKYIDTESWVEKHLKELVEAFGLQFLNLTDDEFMKIIVNIVDMIRGESLSLDLDVIIRRFKRNLMFLYPLIASMVLELRDSLTDEQIEFVVNNIGEAVLSYASRLYKDLVSRGRNDLIDRLKDYWNKYWVLKKHPILPVLCPICKFNSLMPDLTCMVCGSVVSEKRLKESINFIELLKDFARDNNIEDVKKAINYGYVYLSSIGVKPPSENRDPLDIEIVLSNNEKEYLKSLIE
;
A
#
# COMPACT_ATOMS: atom_id res chain seq x y z
N MET A 1 13.45 -22.53 33.81
CA MET A 1 14.80 -22.18 34.30
C MET A 1 15.23 -20.85 33.68
N PRO A 2 15.74 -19.91 34.48
CA PRO A 2 16.03 -18.53 34.09
C PRO A 2 17.50 -18.35 33.68
N ARG A 3 17.80 -17.31 32.89
CA ARG A 3 18.76 -16.25 33.29
C ARG A 3 18.88 -15.17 32.22
N THR A 4 18.15 -14.09 32.47
CA THR A 4 18.37 -12.75 31.95
C THR A 4 19.62 -12.12 32.59
N ARG A 5 20.29 -11.30 31.76
CA ARG A 5 21.43 -10.42 32.03
C ARG A 5 21.16 -9.37 33.12
N LYS A 6 22.23 -8.95 33.81
CA LYS A 6 22.56 -7.55 34.21
C LYS A 6 24.05 -7.51 34.61
N ASN A 7 24.94 -6.84 33.88
CA ASN A 7 25.26 -5.40 33.79
C ASN A 7 26.14 -4.84 34.94
N LYS A 8 27.23 -4.18 34.51
CA LYS A 8 27.83 -2.90 34.96
C LYS A 8 29.21 -2.88 35.64
N ASN A 9 30.04 -2.01 35.04
CA ASN A 9 30.99 -1.06 35.64
C ASN A 9 32.29 -1.65 36.23
N ASP A 10 33.46 -1.01 36.24
CA ASP A 10 33.92 0.33 35.87
C ASP A 10 35.47 0.36 36.00
N LYS A 11 36.11 1.38 35.39
CA LYS A 11 37.32 2.11 35.87
C LYS A 11 38.76 1.57 35.73
N LYS A 12 39.52 2.38 34.94
CA LYS A 12 40.79 3.11 35.23
C LYS A 12 42.13 2.36 35.40
N MET A 13 43.06 2.70 34.48
CA MET A 13 44.47 3.16 34.66
C MET A 13 45.28 2.60 35.83
N ASN A 14 46.45 1.98 35.57
CA ASN A 14 47.75 2.65 35.33
C ASN A 14 48.97 1.67 35.41
N ILE A 15 49.99 1.92 34.57
CA ILE A 15 51.46 1.71 34.80
C ILE A 15 51.94 0.23 34.79
N THR A 16 53.01 -0.23 34.12
CA THR A 16 54.37 0.30 33.91
C THR A 16 55.06 -0.35 32.67
N THR A 17 55.73 0.51 31.89
CA THR A 17 57.05 0.40 31.22
C THR A 17 57.75 -0.94 30.87
N GLU A 18 58.24 -0.92 29.62
CA GLU A 18 59.60 -1.27 29.17
C GLU A 18 60.01 -2.75 29.00
N LYS A 19 60.09 -3.18 27.73
CA LYS A 19 61.36 -3.60 27.11
C LYS A 19 61.26 -3.60 25.58
N LEU A 20 61.98 -2.66 24.97
CA LEU A 20 62.35 -2.59 23.56
C LEU A 20 63.80 -3.09 23.41
N LYS A 21 64.06 -3.83 22.32
CA LYS A 21 65.26 -3.82 21.42
C LYS A 21 65.30 -5.14 20.64
N GLU A 22 64.90 -5.15 19.36
CA GLU A 22 65.72 -4.94 18.13
C GLU A 22 66.59 -6.17 17.78
N ALA A 23 66.70 -6.72 16.55
CA ALA A 23 66.15 -6.43 15.23
C ALA A 23 66.54 -7.52 14.17
N LYS A 24 65.62 -7.80 13.21
CA LYS A 24 65.78 -8.10 11.75
C LYS A 24 66.39 -9.44 11.23
N PRO A 25 66.18 -9.84 9.94
CA PRO A 25 65.06 -9.60 9.00
C PRO A 25 64.64 -10.80 8.07
N GLN A 26 63.46 -10.66 7.44
CA GLN A 26 63.06 -11.04 6.07
C GLN A 26 63.10 -12.51 5.59
N GLU A 27 61.90 -13.06 5.34
CA GLU A 27 61.61 -13.79 4.10
C GLU A 27 60.29 -13.31 3.50
N GLU A 28 60.33 -13.09 2.18
CA GLU A 28 59.33 -12.39 1.39
C GLU A 28 58.08 -13.22 1.07
N ILE A 29 57.00 -12.46 0.90
CA ILE A 29 55.65 -12.85 0.53
C ILE A 29 55.60 -13.45 -0.88
N ASN A 30 54.85 -14.54 -1.05
CA ASN A 30 54.21 -14.82 -2.34
C ASN A 30 52.90 -15.59 -2.19
N ILE A 31 51.87 -14.93 -1.64
CA ILE A 31 50.49 -15.38 -1.81
C ILE A 31 49.89 -14.53 -2.92
N LYS A 32 49.97 -15.06 -4.14
CA LYS A 32 49.20 -14.55 -5.29
C LYS A 32 47.72 -14.75 -4.99
N ASP A 33 47.08 -13.71 -4.44
CA ASP A 33 45.63 -13.59 -4.44
C ASP A 33 45.14 -13.54 -5.90
N LYS A 34 44.72 -14.71 -6.41
CA LYS A 34 43.90 -14.82 -7.61
C LYS A 34 42.56 -14.15 -7.29
N LYS A 35 42.46 -12.84 -7.53
CA LYS A 35 41.18 -12.17 -7.76
C LYS A 35 40.59 -12.73 -9.05
N THR A 36 39.85 -13.82 -8.92
CA THR A 36 38.89 -14.26 -9.94
C THR A 36 37.84 -13.16 -10.08
N THR A 37 38.06 -12.28 -11.05
CA THR A 37 37.01 -11.43 -11.61
C THR A 37 36.06 -12.36 -12.36
N THR A 38 35.08 -12.92 -11.65
CA THR A 38 34.01 -13.70 -12.25
C THR A 38 33.23 -12.74 -13.15
N LYS A 39 33.53 -12.75 -14.45
CA LYS A 39 32.67 -12.16 -15.47
C LYS A 39 31.27 -12.72 -15.23
N ARG A 40 30.31 -11.85 -14.88
CA ARG A 40 28.89 -12.23 -14.81
C ARG A 40 28.54 -12.89 -16.14
N LYS A 41 28.35 -14.21 -16.15
CA LYS A 41 27.82 -14.92 -17.33
C LYS A 41 26.46 -14.30 -17.62
N TYR A 42 26.30 -13.76 -18.82
CA TYR A 42 25.00 -13.37 -19.33
C TYR A 42 24.13 -14.63 -19.37
N ILE A 43 23.00 -14.58 -18.66
CA ILE A 43 22.01 -15.65 -18.66
C ILE A 43 20.84 -15.11 -19.46
N ASP A 44 20.52 -15.83 -20.51
CA ASP A 44 19.38 -15.56 -21.35
C ASP A 44 18.13 -16.18 -20.71
N THR A 45 17.49 -15.42 -19.81
CA THR A 45 16.25 -15.83 -19.14
C THR A 45 15.11 -15.95 -20.15
N GLU A 46 15.06 -15.07 -21.16
CA GLU A 46 13.99 -15.04 -22.15
C GLU A 46 13.96 -16.34 -22.97
N SER A 47 15.08 -16.73 -23.58
CA SER A 47 15.17 -17.99 -24.33
C SER A 47 14.93 -19.23 -23.46
N TRP A 48 15.22 -19.16 -22.16
CA TRP A 48 14.92 -20.27 -21.24
C TRP A 48 13.43 -20.34 -20.91
N VAL A 49 12.79 -19.20 -20.63
CA VAL A 49 11.36 -19.13 -20.37
C VAL A 49 10.57 -19.58 -21.59
N GLU A 50 10.97 -19.16 -22.80
CA GLU A 50 10.32 -19.58 -24.05
C GLU A 50 10.23 -21.10 -24.17
N LYS A 51 11.32 -21.81 -23.85
CA LYS A 51 11.39 -23.28 -23.90
C LYS A 51 10.51 -23.98 -22.86
N HIS A 52 10.32 -23.36 -21.70
CA HIS A 52 9.59 -23.93 -20.56
C HIS A 52 8.25 -23.25 -20.29
N LEU A 53 7.76 -22.41 -21.22
CA LEU A 53 6.66 -21.49 -20.96
C LEU A 53 5.41 -22.23 -20.47
N LYS A 54 4.99 -23.27 -21.19
CA LYS A 54 3.78 -24.04 -20.87
C LYS A 54 3.89 -24.73 -19.51
N GLU A 55 5.03 -25.35 -19.22
CA GLU A 55 5.31 -26.00 -17.94
C GLU A 55 5.29 -24.99 -16.79
N LEU A 56 5.82 -23.79 -17.00
CA LEU A 56 5.83 -22.71 -16.00
C LEU A 56 4.42 -22.14 -15.77
N VAL A 57 3.67 -21.84 -16.84
CA VAL A 57 2.27 -21.37 -16.72
C VAL A 57 1.44 -22.39 -15.95
N GLU A 58 1.63 -23.67 -16.24
CA GLU A 58 0.92 -24.75 -15.55
C GLU A 58 1.35 -24.90 -14.09
N ALA A 59 2.66 -24.94 -13.83
CA ALA A 59 3.18 -25.08 -12.48
C ALA A 59 2.87 -23.87 -11.58
N PHE A 60 2.72 -22.68 -12.17
CA PHE A 60 2.32 -21.45 -11.49
C PHE A 60 0.80 -21.35 -11.32
N GLY A 61 0.02 -22.20 -12.01
CA GLY A 61 -1.43 -22.22 -11.95
C GLY A 61 -2.08 -21.02 -12.61
N LEU A 62 -1.48 -20.48 -13.67
CA LEU A 62 -1.92 -19.25 -14.33
C LEU A 62 -2.74 -19.48 -15.60
N GLN A 63 -3.03 -20.74 -15.97
CA GLN A 63 -3.73 -21.08 -17.22
C GLN A 63 -5.10 -20.39 -17.33
N PHE A 64 -5.80 -20.26 -16.22
CA PHE A 64 -7.14 -19.66 -16.17
C PHE A 64 -7.14 -18.17 -16.57
N LEU A 65 -5.97 -17.50 -16.54
CA LEU A 65 -5.85 -16.13 -17.03
C LEU A 65 -6.01 -16.05 -18.55
N ASN A 66 -5.90 -17.17 -19.28
CA ASN A 66 -6.13 -17.24 -20.73
C ASN A 66 -5.42 -16.11 -21.51
N LEU A 67 -4.15 -15.90 -21.17
CA LEU A 67 -3.27 -14.96 -21.86
C LEU A 67 -2.63 -15.64 -23.07
N THR A 68 -2.23 -14.84 -24.04
CA THR A 68 -1.42 -15.31 -25.17
C THR A 68 -0.01 -15.70 -24.70
N ASP A 69 0.68 -16.54 -25.47
CA ASP A 69 2.06 -16.94 -25.17
C ASP A 69 2.97 -15.70 -25.04
N ASP A 70 2.80 -14.68 -25.89
CA ASP A 70 3.55 -13.42 -25.82
C ASP A 70 3.29 -12.62 -24.53
N GLU A 71 2.04 -12.61 -24.06
CA GLU A 71 1.67 -11.97 -22.78
C GLU A 71 2.25 -12.74 -21.59
N PHE A 72 2.16 -14.07 -21.61
CA PHE A 72 2.77 -14.92 -20.59
C PHE A 72 4.28 -14.79 -20.57
N MET A 73 4.94 -14.68 -21.73
CA MET A 73 6.38 -14.44 -21.83
C MET A 73 6.77 -13.17 -21.07
N LYS A 74 6.08 -12.04 -21.31
CA LYS A 74 6.35 -10.78 -20.61
C LYS A 74 6.22 -10.91 -19.09
N ILE A 75 5.20 -11.63 -18.62
CA ILE A 75 4.97 -11.85 -17.18
C ILE A 75 6.04 -12.78 -16.60
N ILE A 76 6.22 -13.96 -17.19
CA ILE A 76 7.03 -15.03 -16.60
C ILE A 76 8.51 -14.68 -16.64
N VAL A 77 9.02 -14.02 -17.68
CA VAL A 77 10.42 -13.55 -17.71
C VAL A 77 10.71 -12.65 -16.52
N ASN A 78 9.87 -11.64 -16.28
CA ASN A 78 10.04 -10.72 -15.16
C ASN A 78 9.98 -11.45 -13.80
N ILE A 79 9.06 -12.41 -13.65
CA ILE A 79 8.92 -13.19 -12.43
C ILE A 79 10.13 -14.10 -12.21
N VAL A 80 10.61 -14.79 -13.25
CA VAL A 80 11.77 -15.69 -13.18
C VAL A 80 13.03 -14.92 -12.84
N ASP A 81 13.28 -13.77 -13.47
CA ASP A 81 14.44 -12.94 -13.13
C ASP A 81 14.40 -12.45 -11.68
N MET A 82 13.22 -12.06 -11.20
CA MET A 82 13.03 -11.61 -9.83
C MET A 82 13.31 -12.72 -8.80
N ILE A 83 12.79 -13.93 -9.00
CA ILE A 83 12.99 -15.04 -8.04
C ILE A 83 14.35 -15.71 -8.18
N ARG A 84 14.97 -15.62 -9.36
CA ARG A 84 16.34 -16.11 -9.56
C ARG A 84 17.34 -15.22 -8.82
N GLY A 85 17.15 -13.90 -8.87
CA GLY A 85 18.08 -12.93 -8.31
C GLY A 85 19.48 -13.10 -8.91
N GLU A 86 20.50 -13.21 -8.06
CA GLU A 86 21.90 -13.39 -8.50
C GLU A 86 22.25 -14.85 -8.87
N SER A 87 21.33 -15.80 -8.64
CA SER A 87 21.57 -17.21 -8.95
C SER A 87 21.83 -17.42 -10.44
N LEU A 88 22.88 -18.17 -10.77
CA LEU A 88 23.14 -18.54 -12.16
C LEU A 88 22.32 -19.76 -12.63
N SER A 89 21.63 -20.44 -11.70
CA SER A 89 20.82 -21.62 -12.02
C SER A 89 19.41 -21.23 -12.44
N LEU A 90 18.98 -21.76 -13.58
CA LEU A 90 17.62 -21.80 -14.12
C LEU A 90 17.08 -23.24 -14.07
N ASP A 91 17.32 -23.93 -12.96
CA ASP A 91 16.71 -25.23 -12.74
C ASP A 91 15.19 -25.09 -12.53
N LEU A 92 14.40 -25.78 -13.35
CA LEU A 92 12.96 -25.64 -13.40
C LEU A 92 12.30 -25.91 -12.04
N ASP A 93 12.69 -26.99 -11.36
CA ASP A 93 12.15 -27.36 -10.05
C ASP A 93 12.49 -26.31 -8.98
N VAL A 94 13.70 -25.76 -9.03
CA VAL A 94 14.12 -24.67 -8.15
C VAL A 94 13.30 -23.41 -8.40
N ILE A 95 13.08 -23.04 -9.66
CA ILE A 95 12.26 -21.89 -10.05
C ILE A 95 10.82 -22.06 -9.57
N ILE A 96 10.19 -23.21 -9.83
CA ILE A 96 8.82 -23.51 -9.36
C ILE A 96 8.74 -23.46 -7.83
N ARG A 97 9.71 -24.04 -7.12
CA ARG A 97 9.73 -24.01 -5.65
C ARG A 97 9.94 -22.60 -5.10
N ARG A 98 10.73 -21.76 -5.77
CA ARG A 98 10.91 -20.35 -5.40
C ARG A 98 9.64 -19.55 -5.65
N PHE A 99 8.97 -19.76 -6.78
CA PHE A 99 7.67 -19.15 -7.06
C PHE A 99 6.66 -19.46 -5.96
N LYS A 100 6.46 -20.75 -5.66
CA LYS A 100 5.51 -21.22 -4.63
C LYS A 100 5.80 -20.65 -3.23
N ARG A 101 7.07 -20.41 -2.89
CA ARG A 101 7.43 -19.78 -1.59
C ARG A 101 7.13 -18.28 -1.54
N ASN A 102 6.99 -17.62 -2.68
CA ASN A 102 6.83 -16.17 -2.79
C ASN A 102 5.47 -15.74 -3.36
N LEU A 103 4.46 -16.63 -3.39
CA LEU A 103 3.14 -16.35 -4.00
C LEU A 103 2.52 -15.05 -3.50
N MET A 104 2.55 -14.81 -2.19
CA MET A 104 2.00 -13.60 -1.57
C MET A 104 2.60 -12.30 -2.11
N PHE A 105 3.85 -12.34 -2.57
CA PHE A 105 4.55 -11.21 -3.15
C PHE A 105 4.41 -11.17 -4.68
N LEU A 106 4.46 -12.32 -5.35
CA LEU A 106 4.44 -12.41 -6.81
C LEU A 106 3.04 -12.20 -7.40
N TYR A 107 1.98 -12.67 -6.74
CA TYR A 107 0.61 -12.54 -7.25
C TYR A 107 0.18 -11.08 -7.42
N PRO A 108 0.47 -10.15 -6.50
CA PRO A 108 0.24 -8.71 -6.73
C PRO A 108 0.96 -8.14 -7.93
N LEU A 109 2.19 -8.60 -8.19
CA LEU A 109 2.95 -8.17 -9.37
C LEU A 109 2.30 -8.70 -10.65
N ILE A 110 1.95 -9.98 -10.68
CA ILE A 110 1.25 -10.60 -11.83
C ILE A 110 -0.08 -9.89 -12.07
N ALA A 111 -0.88 -9.64 -11.03
CA ALA A 111 -2.15 -8.91 -11.14
C ALA A 111 -1.96 -7.51 -11.73
N SER A 112 -0.93 -6.80 -11.31
CA SER A 112 -0.60 -5.47 -11.84
C SER A 112 -0.19 -5.54 -13.32
N MET A 113 0.64 -6.52 -13.68
CA MET A 113 1.06 -6.71 -15.08
C MET A 113 -0.11 -7.10 -15.99
N VAL A 114 -1.04 -7.94 -15.51
CA VAL A 114 -2.25 -8.29 -16.26
C VAL A 114 -3.10 -7.04 -16.55
N LEU A 115 -3.23 -6.14 -15.56
CA LEU A 115 -3.92 -4.86 -15.76
C LEU A 115 -3.21 -3.95 -16.77
N GLU A 116 -1.89 -3.96 -16.81
CA GLU A 116 -1.10 -3.12 -17.73
C GLU A 116 -1.11 -3.66 -19.17
N LEU A 117 -1.20 -4.98 -19.34
CA LEU A 117 -1.17 -5.61 -20.66
C LEU A 117 -2.50 -5.53 -21.41
N ARG A 118 -3.63 -5.42 -20.69
CA ARG A 118 -4.97 -5.45 -21.29
C ARG A 118 -5.78 -4.26 -20.86
N ASP A 119 -6.58 -3.71 -21.78
CA ASP A 119 -7.57 -2.66 -21.46
C ASP A 119 -8.86 -3.23 -20.84
N SER A 120 -9.26 -4.43 -21.28
CA SER A 120 -10.44 -5.15 -20.77
C SER A 120 -10.06 -6.52 -20.25
N LEU A 121 -10.59 -6.89 -19.08
CA LEU A 121 -10.34 -8.19 -18.44
C LEU A 121 -11.51 -9.16 -18.66
N THR A 122 -11.26 -10.46 -18.65
CA THR A 122 -12.32 -11.47 -18.48
C THR A 122 -12.78 -11.54 -17.02
N ASP A 123 -13.84 -12.30 -16.73
CA ASP A 123 -14.34 -12.45 -15.36
C ASP A 123 -13.34 -13.18 -14.45
N GLU A 124 -12.61 -14.16 -14.99
CA GLU A 124 -11.56 -14.87 -14.25
C GLU A 124 -10.36 -13.95 -13.98
N GLN A 125 -9.99 -13.14 -14.97
CA GLN A 125 -8.89 -12.18 -14.85
C GLN A 125 -9.22 -11.09 -13.83
N ILE A 126 -10.43 -10.51 -13.86
CA ILE A 126 -10.80 -9.45 -12.92
C ILE A 126 -10.90 -9.99 -11.49
N GLU A 127 -11.38 -11.22 -11.32
CA GLU A 127 -11.43 -11.87 -10.02
C GLU A 127 -10.03 -12.12 -9.46
N PHE A 128 -9.11 -12.64 -10.28
CA PHE A 128 -7.72 -12.79 -9.87
C PHE A 128 -7.07 -11.45 -9.53
N VAL A 129 -7.25 -10.44 -10.38
CA VAL A 129 -6.69 -9.11 -10.18
C VAL A 129 -7.19 -8.51 -8.88
N VAL A 130 -8.50 -8.40 -8.67
CA VAL A 130 -9.06 -7.78 -7.45
C VAL A 130 -8.63 -8.51 -6.18
N ASN A 131 -8.54 -9.84 -6.22
CA ASN A 131 -8.12 -10.62 -5.07
C ASN A 131 -6.62 -10.54 -4.77
N ASN A 132 -5.80 -10.09 -5.72
CA ASN A 132 -4.35 -10.07 -5.58
C ASN A 132 -3.70 -8.70 -5.77
N ILE A 133 -4.44 -7.66 -6.18
CA ILE A 133 -3.90 -6.36 -6.64
C ILE A 133 -2.93 -5.68 -5.67
N GLY A 134 -3.03 -5.97 -4.37
CA GLY A 134 -2.11 -5.43 -3.38
C GLY A 134 -2.12 -3.89 -3.36
N GLU A 135 -0.94 -3.28 -3.27
CA GLU A 135 -0.80 -1.82 -3.18
C GLU A 135 -1.16 -1.08 -4.47
N ALA A 136 -1.12 -1.78 -5.61
CA ALA A 136 -1.45 -1.19 -6.91
C ALA A 136 -2.93 -0.75 -6.99
N VAL A 137 -3.77 -1.18 -6.05
CA VAL A 137 -5.15 -0.71 -5.89
C VAL A 137 -5.23 0.82 -5.82
N LEU A 138 -4.25 1.48 -5.21
CA LEU A 138 -4.25 2.94 -5.06
C LEU A 138 -4.16 3.67 -6.40
N SER A 139 -3.61 3.01 -7.42
CA SER A 139 -3.46 3.55 -8.77
C SER A 139 -4.59 3.08 -9.70
N TYR A 140 -5.08 1.86 -9.50
CA TYR A 140 -6.03 1.21 -10.42
C TYR A 140 -7.48 1.13 -9.92
N ALA A 141 -7.79 1.57 -8.69
CA ALA A 141 -9.13 1.47 -8.11
C ALA A 141 -10.21 2.12 -8.97
N SER A 142 -9.94 3.27 -9.59
CA SER A 142 -10.95 3.93 -10.45
C SER A 142 -11.34 3.07 -11.65
N ARG A 143 -10.34 2.49 -12.33
CA ARG A 143 -10.55 1.61 -13.48
C ARG A 143 -11.27 0.33 -13.08
N LEU A 144 -10.78 -0.33 -12.04
CA LEU A 144 -11.37 -1.56 -11.51
C LEU A 144 -12.80 -1.33 -11.05
N TYR A 145 -13.10 -0.24 -10.34
CA TYR A 145 -14.45 0.09 -9.90
C TYR A 145 -15.42 0.23 -11.07
N LYS A 146 -15.03 0.95 -12.13
CA LYS A 146 -15.87 1.12 -13.33
C LYS A 146 -16.20 -0.22 -14.00
N ASP A 147 -15.18 -1.07 -14.16
CA ASP A 147 -15.34 -2.38 -14.77
C ASP A 147 -16.28 -3.27 -13.92
N LEU A 148 -16.06 -3.31 -12.60
CA LEU A 148 -16.89 -4.09 -11.67
C LEU A 148 -18.35 -3.62 -11.61
N VAL A 149 -18.60 -2.31 -11.63
CA VAL A 149 -19.96 -1.76 -11.69
C VAL A 149 -20.65 -2.17 -12.99
N SER A 150 -19.94 -2.10 -14.12
CA SER A 150 -20.50 -2.48 -15.42
C SER A 150 -20.92 -3.96 -15.49
N ARG A 151 -20.28 -4.82 -14.68
CA ARG A 151 -20.56 -6.24 -14.55
C ARG A 151 -21.51 -6.61 -13.41
N GLY A 152 -21.88 -5.65 -12.56
CA GLY A 152 -22.70 -5.91 -11.37
C GLY A 152 -22.00 -6.76 -10.29
N ARG A 153 -20.66 -6.81 -10.27
CA ARG A 153 -19.86 -7.62 -9.31
C ARG A 153 -19.63 -6.88 -7.99
N ASN A 154 -20.71 -6.68 -7.24
CA ASN A 154 -20.65 -5.98 -5.94
C ASN A 154 -19.78 -6.69 -4.90
N ASP A 155 -19.70 -8.02 -4.98
CA ASP A 155 -18.83 -8.87 -4.15
C ASP A 155 -17.35 -8.46 -4.25
N LEU A 156 -16.89 -8.22 -5.48
CA LEU A 156 -15.51 -7.79 -5.74
C LEU A 156 -15.29 -6.32 -5.41
N ILE A 157 -16.34 -5.48 -5.48
CA ILE A 157 -16.24 -4.06 -5.09
C ILE A 157 -15.91 -3.95 -3.61
N ASP A 158 -16.56 -4.73 -2.75
CA ASP A 158 -16.28 -4.70 -1.31
C ASP A 158 -14.86 -5.19 -1.00
N ARG A 159 -14.40 -6.24 -1.70
CA ARG A 159 -13.01 -6.68 -1.62
C ARG A 159 -12.02 -5.58 -2.03
N LEU A 160 -12.34 -4.83 -3.08
CA LEU A 160 -11.54 -3.72 -3.56
C LEU A 160 -11.49 -2.56 -2.55
N LYS A 161 -12.59 -2.27 -1.83
CA LYS A 161 -12.62 -1.28 -0.73
C LYS A 161 -11.70 -1.68 0.41
N ASP A 162 -11.68 -2.97 0.78
CA ASP A 162 -10.78 -3.45 1.84
C ASP A 162 -9.31 -3.23 1.46
N TYR A 163 -8.96 -3.58 0.22
CA TYR A 163 -7.61 -3.34 -0.32
C TYR A 163 -7.28 -1.85 -0.33
N TRP A 164 -8.18 -1.01 -0.83
CA TRP A 164 -8.03 0.43 -0.84
C TRP A 164 -7.75 0.99 0.56
N ASN A 165 -8.61 0.68 1.53
CA ASN A 165 -8.50 1.17 2.90
C ASN A 165 -7.19 0.70 3.56
N LYS A 166 -6.87 -0.59 3.41
CA LYS A 166 -5.63 -1.18 3.94
C LYS A 166 -4.40 -0.45 3.39
N TYR A 167 -4.29 -0.34 2.07
CA TYR A 167 -3.09 0.22 1.46
C TYR A 167 -3.02 1.74 1.55
N TRP A 168 -4.16 2.44 1.66
CA TRP A 168 -4.17 3.86 1.96
C TRP A 168 -3.47 4.15 3.30
N VAL A 169 -3.88 3.44 4.36
CA VAL A 169 -3.28 3.60 5.70
C VAL A 169 -1.81 3.21 5.71
N LEU A 170 -1.44 2.15 4.99
CA LEU A 170 -0.05 1.68 4.94
C LEU A 170 0.90 2.57 4.13
N LYS A 171 0.40 3.29 3.10
CA LYS A 171 1.27 3.91 2.08
C LYS A 171 1.03 5.40 1.85
N LYS A 172 -0.14 5.95 2.23
CA LYS A 172 -0.53 7.32 1.95
C LYS A 172 -0.67 8.14 3.22
N HIS A 173 -1.60 7.76 4.08
CA HIS A 173 -1.97 8.59 5.22
C HIS A 173 -2.66 7.75 6.33
N PRO A 174 -2.36 7.96 7.62
CA PRO A 174 -2.94 7.17 8.71
C PRO A 174 -4.46 7.32 8.85
N ILE A 175 -5.02 8.44 8.38
CA ILE A 175 -6.46 8.72 8.35
C ILE A 175 -6.99 8.46 6.95
N LEU A 176 -8.15 7.80 6.86
CA LEU A 176 -8.85 7.57 5.61
C LEU A 176 -9.54 8.86 5.13
N PRO A 177 -9.73 9.06 3.82
CA PRO A 177 -10.59 10.12 3.32
C PRO A 177 -12.04 9.86 3.74
N VAL A 178 -12.86 10.91 3.65
CA VAL A 178 -14.31 10.80 3.90
C VAL A 178 -14.94 9.81 2.91
N LEU A 179 -15.94 9.07 3.38
CA LEU A 179 -16.67 8.10 2.57
C LEU A 179 -17.41 8.80 1.43
N CYS A 180 -17.17 8.40 0.19
CA CYS A 180 -17.91 8.92 -0.95
C CYS A 180 -19.37 8.41 -0.91
N PRO A 181 -20.39 9.28 -0.97
CA PRO A 181 -21.79 8.86 -0.92
C PRO A 181 -22.25 8.09 -2.16
N ILE A 182 -21.49 8.12 -3.26
CA ILE A 182 -21.82 7.47 -4.52
C ILE A 182 -21.22 6.06 -4.57
N CYS A 183 -19.89 5.93 -4.54
CA CYS A 183 -19.23 4.63 -4.68
C CYS A 183 -18.93 3.91 -3.35
N LYS A 184 -19.11 4.60 -2.21
CA LYS A 184 -18.84 4.06 -0.86
C LYS A 184 -17.39 3.65 -0.62
N PHE A 185 -16.44 4.23 -1.36
CA PHE A 185 -15.01 4.18 -1.01
C PHE A 185 -14.66 5.38 -0.12
N ASN A 186 -13.77 5.17 0.85
CA ASN A 186 -13.10 6.26 1.58
C ASN A 186 -12.13 6.99 0.64
N SER A 187 -12.66 7.90 -0.17
CA SER A 187 -11.95 8.48 -1.31
C SER A 187 -12.44 9.87 -1.70
N LEU A 188 -13.33 10.46 -0.89
CA LEU A 188 -13.80 11.82 -1.10
C LEU A 188 -12.76 12.79 -0.55
N MET A 189 -12.25 13.66 -1.43
CA MET A 189 -11.21 14.64 -1.14
C MET A 189 -11.80 15.97 -0.63
N PRO A 190 -10.97 16.89 -0.08
CA PRO A 190 -11.44 18.18 0.42
C PRO A 190 -12.14 19.08 -0.60
N ASP A 191 -11.86 18.90 -1.89
CA ASP A 191 -12.54 19.57 -3.00
C ASP A 191 -13.88 18.92 -3.37
N LEU A 192 -14.33 17.93 -2.59
CA LEU A 192 -15.52 17.11 -2.80
C LEU A 192 -15.47 16.24 -4.07
N THR A 193 -14.28 16.03 -4.64
CA THR A 193 -14.08 15.09 -5.74
C THR A 193 -13.72 13.70 -5.20
N CYS A 194 -14.34 12.66 -5.74
CA CYS A 194 -14.02 11.28 -5.38
C CYS A 194 -12.90 10.72 -6.27
N MET A 195 -11.79 10.27 -5.66
CA MET A 195 -10.66 9.69 -6.41
C MET A 195 -11.00 8.37 -7.12
N VAL A 196 -11.99 7.61 -6.65
CA VAL A 196 -12.33 6.31 -7.22
C VAL A 196 -13.36 6.44 -8.33
N CYS A 197 -14.54 6.97 -8.05
CA CYS A 197 -15.58 7.08 -9.08
C CYS A 197 -15.53 8.37 -9.92
N GLY A 198 -14.70 9.35 -9.54
CA GLY A 198 -14.56 10.63 -10.26
C GLY A 198 -15.73 11.59 -10.10
N SER A 199 -16.72 11.27 -9.26
CA SER A 199 -17.86 12.15 -9.02
C SER A 199 -17.48 13.36 -8.17
N VAL A 200 -18.08 14.51 -8.49
CA VAL A 200 -18.06 15.71 -7.65
C VAL A 200 -19.35 15.72 -6.82
N VAL A 201 -19.21 15.78 -5.50
CA VAL A 201 -20.33 15.69 -4.56
C VAL A 201 -20.67 17.07 -4.03
N SER A 202 -21.94 17.47 -4.06
CA SER A 202 -22.35 18.71 -3.38
C SER A 202 -22.28 18.54 -1.86
N GLU A 203 -21.92 19.59 -1.14
CA GLU A 203 -21.92 19.60 0.34
C GLU A 203 -23.26 19.13 0.93
N LYS A 204 -24.39 19.58 0.37
CA LYS A 204 -25.74 19.14 0.77
C LYS A 204 -25.89 17.62 0.75
N ARG A 205 -25.56 16.99 -0.37
CA ARG A 205 -25.59 15.53 -0.54
C ARG A 205 -24.66 14.81 0.42
N LEU A 206 -23.47 15.37 0.69
CA LEU A 206 -22.55 14.81 1.66
C LEU A 206 -23.18 14.80 3.06
N LYS A 207 -23.69 15.96 3.52
CA LYS A 207 -24.36 16.09 4.82
C LYS A 207 -25.52 15.13 5.01
N GLU A 208 -26.38 14.99 4.00
CA GLU A 208 -27.49 14.04 4.00
C GLU A 208 -27.00 12.60 4.16
N SER A 209 -25.91 12.23 3.47
CA SER A 209 -25.40 10.85 3.47
C SER A 209 -24.74 10.41 4.77
N ILE A 210 -24.25 11.36 5.57
CA ILE A 210 -23.54 11.10 6.84
C ILE A 210 -24.38 11.42 8.07
N ASN A 211 -25.66 11.78 7.88
CA ASN A 211 -26.54 12.28 8.93
C ASN A 211 -25.87 13.39 9.77
N PHE A 212 -25.47 14.47 9.09
CA PHE A 212 -24.62 15.51 9.67
C PHE A 212 -25.17 16.15 10.95
N ILE A 213 -26.49 16.19 11.15
CA ILE A 213 -27.11 16.71 12.38
C ILE A 213 -26.71 15.88 13.61
N GLU A 214 -26.69 14.55 13.52
CA GLU A 214 -26.23 13.72 14.63
C GLU A 214 -24.72 13.90 14.87
N LEU A 215 -23.93 14.07 13.81
CA LEU A 215 -22.50 14.39 13.96
C LEU A 215 -22.27 15.73 14.64
N LEU A 216 -23.10 16.75 14.39
CA LEU A 216 -23.04 18.04 15.08
C LEU A 216 -23.42 17.91 16.56
N LYS A 217 -24.36 17.04 16.88
CA LYS A 217 -24.74 16.75 18.26
C LYS A 217 -23.62 16.05 19.02
N ASP A 218 -23.00 15.03 18.42
CA ASP A 218 -21.82 14.37 18.99
C ASP A 218 -20.67 15.35 19.14
N PHE A 219 -20.42 16.18 18.12
CA PHE A 219 -19.43 17.26 18.18
C PHE A 219 -19.64 18.20 19.36
N ALA A 220 -20.87 18.67 19.60
CA ALA A 220 -21.18 19.57 20.70
C ALA A 220 -21.02 18.90 22.08
N ARG A 221 -21.26 17.59 22.17
CA ARG A 221 -21.06 16.80 23.39
C ARG A 221 -19.58 16.56 23.69
N ASP A 222 -18.79 16.28 22.66
CA ASP A 222 -17.42 15.81 22.80
C ASP A 222 -16.40 16.97 22.87
N ASN A 223 -16.82 18.20 22.53
CA ASN A 223 -16.00 19.41 22.58
C ASN A 223 -16.45 20.37 23.70
N ASN A 224 -15.55 21.27 24.11
CA ASN A 224 -15.88 22.32 25.06
C ASN A 224 -16.78 23.40 24.41
N ILE A 225 -17.53 24.13 25.23
CA ILE A 225 -18.48 25.16 24.79
C ILE A 225 -17.80 26.25 23.94
N GLU A 226 -16.54 26.59 24.23
CA GLU A 226 -15.82 27.63 23.50
C GLU A 226 -15.52 27.23 22.05
N ASP A 227 -15.15 25.97 21.83
CA ASP A 227 -14.90 25.44 20.49
C ASP A 227 -16.20 25.30 19.67
N VAL A 228 -17.31 24.96 20.32
CA VAL A 228 -18.64 24.97 19.68
C VAL A 228 -19.05 26.41 19.30
N LYS A 229 -18.83 27.38 20.19
CA LYS A 229 -19.07 28.81 19.89
C LYS A 229 -18.23 29.30 18.73
N LYS A 230 -16.96 28.89 18.64
CA LYS A 230 -16.10 29.21 17.48
C LYS A 230 -16.67 28.63 16.20
N ALA A 231 -17.10 27.37 16.17
CA ALA A 231 -17.73 26.77 15.00
C ALA A 231 -18.97 27.56 14.54
N ILE A 232 -19.83 27.98 15.48
CA ILE A 232 -21.00 28.82 15.18
C ILE A 232 -20.58 30.18 14.60
N ASN A 233 -19.59 30.83 15.21
CA ASN A 233 -19.13 32.17 14.85
C ASN A 233 -18.42 32.20 13.48
N TYR A 234 -17.49 31.28 13.24
CA TYR A 234 -16.82 31.14 11.95
C TYR A 234 -17.75 30.57 10.88
N GLY A 235 -18.74 29.78 11.29
CA GLY A 235 -19.76 29.23 10.42
C GLY A 235 -19.30 28.05 9.59
N TYR A 236 -18.29 27.31 10.03
CA TYR A 236 -17.86 26.06 9.42
C TYR A 236 -17.29 25.11 10.48
N VAL A 237 -17.12 23.86 10.09
CA VAL A 237 -16.40 22.81 10.82
C VAL A 237 -15.54 22.00 9.86
N TYR A 238 -14.57 21.25 10.38
CA TYR A 238 -13.80 20.30 9.59
C TYR A 238 -14.40 18.90 9.74
N LEU A 239 -14.71 18.25 8.63
CA LEU A 239 -15.18 16.87 8.56
C LEU A 239 -14.04 15.95 8.14
N SER A 240 -13.79 14.93 8.97
CA SER A 240 -12.84 13.85 8.71
C SER A 240 -13.58 12.51 8.63
N SER A 241 -12.88 11.42 8.29
CA SER A 241 -13.47 10.07 8.38
C SER A 241 -13.76 9.62 9.81
N ILE A 242 -13.25 10.32 10.82
CA ILE A 242 -13.35 9.96 12.24
C ILE A 242 -14.45 10.78 12.93
N GLY A 243 -14.82 11.93 12.37
CA GLY A 243 -15.83 12.81 12.95
C GLY A 243 -15.63 14.26 12.55
N VAL A 244 -16.31 15.14 13.29
CA VAL A 244 -16.30 16.59 13.09
C VAL A 244 -15.36 17.24 14.10
N LYS A 245 -14.53 18.18 13.63
CA LYS A 245 -13.57 18.94 14.43
C LYS A 245 -13.90 20.43 14.40
N PRO A 246 -13.59 21.18 15.48
CA PRO A 246 -13.80 22.61 15.49
C PRO A 246 -12.78 23.33 14.61
N PRO A 247 -13.06 24.57 14.15
CA PRO A 247 -12.11 25.40 13.41
C PRO A 247 -10.80 25.70 14.15
N SER A 248 -10.80 25.58 15.49
CA SER A 248 -9.64 25.79 16.36
C SER A 248 -8.65 24.63 16.37
N GLU A 249 -9.07 23.43 15.94
CA GLU A 249 -8.20 22.26 15.89
C GLU A 249 -7.32 22.27 14.63
N ASN A 250 -6.17 21.59 14.71
CA ASN A 250 -5.28 21.44 13.56
C ASN A 250 -5.99 20.68 12.43
N ARG A 251 -6.05 21.33 11.27
CA ARG A 251 -6.61 20.76 10.05
C ARG A 251 -5.68 19.71 9.45
N ASP A 252 -6.22 18.52 9.18
CA ASP A 252 -5.57 17.49 8.38
C ASP A 252 -5.70 17.80 6.87
N PRO A 253 -4.74 17.44 6.01
CA PRO A 253 -4.87 17.61 4.56
C PRO A 253 -6.09 16.92 3.94
N LEU A 254 -6.68 15.92 4.60
CA LEU A 254 -7.88 15.22 4.14
C LEU A 254 -9.18 15.79 4.72
N ASP A 255 -9.09 16.74 5.66
CA ASP A 255 -10.27 17.34 6.28
C ASP A 255 -11.03 18.22 5.26
N ILE A 256 -12.33 17.95 5.15
CA ILE A 256 -13.27 18.70 4.32
C ILE A 256 -13.84 19.84 5.16
N GLU A 257 -13.71 21.07 4.70
CA GLU A 257 -14.37 22.21 5.31
C GLU A 257 -15.85 22.19 4.93
N ILE A 258 -16.73 22.14 5.93
CA ILE A 258 -18.18 22.07 5.75
C ILE A 258 -18.79 23.35 6.32
N VAL A 259 -19.49 24.10 5.46
CA VAL A 259 -20.11 25.37 5.85
C VAL A 259 -21.40 25.09 6.64
N LEU A 260 -21.58 25.73 7.78
CA LEU A 260 -22.81 25.61 8.57
C LEU A 260 -23.89 26.55 8.02
N SER A 261 -25.04 25.98 7.69
CA SER A 261 -26.28 26.71 7.42
C SER A 261 -26.82 27.38 8.68
N ASN A 262 -27.74 28.34 8.53
CA ASN A 262 -28.36 29.02 9.66
C ASN A 262 -29.05 28.04 10.62
N ASN A 263 -29.76 27.05 10.07
CA ASN A 263 -30.44 26.03 10.88
C ASN A 263 -29.45 25.17 11.68
N GLU A 264 -28.30 24.81 11.11
CA GLU A 264 -27.26 24.05 11.80
C GLU A 264 -26.59 24.88 12.90
N LYS A 265 -26.40 26.19 12.67
CA LYS A 265 -25.91 27.12 13.71
C LYS A 265 -26.90 27.28 14.86
N GLU A 266 -28.19 27.45 14.55
CA GLU A 266 -29.25 27.52 15.56
C GLU A 266 -29.38 26.23 16.35
N TYR A 267 -29.26 25.09 15.68
CA TYR A 267 -29.22 23.78 16.33
C TYR A 267 -28.06 23.67 17.32
N LEU A 268 -26.83 24.01 16.91
CA LEU A 268 -25.68 24.00 17.81
C LEU A 268 -25.85 24.96 19.00
N LYS A 269 -26.44 26.15 18.80
CA LYS A 269 -26.75 27.08 19.90
C LYS A 269 -27.68 26.44 20.93
N SER A 270 -28.74 25.77 20.47
CA SER A 270 -29.70 25.11 21.36
C SER A 270 -29.11 23.97 22.20
N LEU A 271 -27.93 23.45 21.84
CA LEU A 271 -27.25 22.39 22.57
C LEU A 271 -26.29 22.91 23.65
N ILE A 272 -25.93 24.20 23.62
CA ILE A 272 -24.97 24.82 24.55
C ILE A 272 -25.58 25.92 25.43
N GLU A 273 -26.85 26.24 25.20
CA GLU A 273 -27.70 27.08 26.07
C GLU A 273 -28.34 26.25 27.18
#